data_AF-K3XUN7-F1
#
_entry.id   AF-K3XUN7-F1
#
_cell.length_a   1.000
_cell.length_b   1.000
_cell.length_c   1.000
_cell.angle_alpha   90.00
_cell.angle_beta   90.00
_cell.angle_gamma   90.00
#
_symmetry.space_group_name_H-M   'P 1'
#
loop_
_entity.id
_entity.type
_entity.pdbx_description
1 polymer ?
#
loop_
_entity_poly.entity_id
_entity_poly.type
_entity_poly.pdbx_seq_one_letter_code
_entity_poly.pdbx_strand_id
1 'polypeptide(L)'
;MKDYFETTYKFLDLSPHVLIPMHGRINLWPKHMLCGYLRNRRSREASILQSIENGGRTLFEIVSKTYSDVDRKLWIPASFNVRLHVDHLNSQNKLPKDFSLENFKASCGAHFIFRWAVAYVQSRSSPAILAVAASALAGGLAIACALRRNNGK
;
A
#
# COMPACT_ATOMS: atom_id res chain seq x y z
N MET A 1 -7.12 0.25 12.41
CA MET A 1 -6.04 0.16 13.43
C MET A 1 -6.43 0.64 14.83
N LYS A 2 -7.51 1.41 15.00
CA LYS A 2 -7.96 1.94 16.31
C LYS A 2 -7.99 0.88 17.42
N ASP A 3 -8.77 -0.19 17.22
CA ASP A 3 -8.98 -1.23 18.24
C ASP A 3 -7.69 -1.97 18.62
N TYR A 4 -6.77 -2.14 17.66
CA TYR A 4 -5.45 -2.72 17.91
C TYR A 4 -4.65 -1.85 18.88
N PHE A 5 -4.60 -0.54 18.64
CA PHE A 5 -3.90 0.40 19.51
C PHE A 5 -4.53 0.43 20.90
N GLU A 6 -5.84 0.59 20.98
CA GLU A 6 -6.58 0.65 22.26
C GLU A 6 -6.39 -0.62 23.09
N THR A 7 -6.52 -1.78 22.46
CA THR A 7 -6.32 -3.06 23.16
C THR A 7 -4.87 -3.21 23.60
N THR A 8 -3.90 -2.81 22.79
CA THR A 8 -2.48 -2.86 23.18
C THR A 8 -2.17 -1.94 24.36
N TYR A 9 -2.79 -0.75 24.44
CA TYR A 9 -2.68 0.12 25.62
C TYR A 9 -3.28 -0.52 26.86
N LYS A 10 -4.47 -1.14 26.76
CA LYS A 10 -5.05 -1.90 27.88
C LYS A 10 -4.11 -2.99 28.39
N PHE A 11 -3.43 -3.72 27.49
CA PHE A 11 -2.43 -4.72 27.88
C PHE A 11 -1.20 -4.10 28.55
N LEU A 12 -0.79 -2.90 28.16
CA LEU A 12 0.28 -2.17 28.83
C LEU A 12 -0.13 -1.72 30.23
N ASP A 13 -1.36 -1.24 30.40
CA ASP A 13 -1.90 -0.77 31.68
C ASP A 13 -1.98 -1.90 32.70
N LEU A 14 -2.30 -3.12 32.27
CA LEU A 14 -2.25 -4.33 33.10
C LEU A 14 -0.85 -4.61 33.68
N SER A 15 0.20 -4.02 33.11
CA SER A 15 1.60 -4.17 33.53
C SER A 15 2.02 -5.65 33.78
N PRO A 16 1.82 -6.56 32.81
CA PRO A 16 2.12 -7.97 33.00
C PRO A 16 3.63 -8.22 33.11
N HIS A 17 4.01 -9.08 34.04
CA HIS A 17 5.39 -9.52 34.24
C HIS A 17 5.83 -10.57 33.21
N VAL A 18 4.88 -11.39 32.74
CA VAL A 18 5.11 -12.45 31.75
C VAL A 18 3.98 -12.45 30.73
N LEU A 19 4.32 -12.63 29.46
CA LEU A 19 3.36 -12.79 28.38
C LEU A 19 3.61 -14.13 27.68
N ILE A 20 2.58 -14.98 27.69
CA ILE A 20 2.59 -16.30 27.07
C ILE A 20 1.76 -16.20 25.78
N PRO A 21 2.40 -16.03 24.62
CA PRO A 21 1.68 -15.89 23.36
C PRO A 21 1.22 -17.25 22.83
N MET A 22 0.20 -17.25 21.97
CA MET A 22 -0.24 -18.45 21.23
C MET A 22 0.84 -18.98 20.28
N HIS A 23 1.70 -18.09 19.78
CA HIS A 23 2.82 -18.43 18.90
C HIS A 23 4.11 -17.75 19.38
N GLY A 24 5.24 -18.44 19.17
CA GLY A 24 6.55 -17.96 19.57
C GLY A 24 6.90 -18.30 21.01
N ARG A 25 7.94 -17.63 21.53
CA ARG A 25 8.49 -17.89 22.86
C ARG A 25 7.80 -17.03 23.91
N ILE A 26 7.79 -17.52 25.16
CA ILE A 26 7.36 -16.74 26.32
C ILE A 26 8.21 -15.47 26.43
N ASN A 27 7.57 -14.34 26.72
CA ASN A 27 8.23 -13.05 26.87
C ASN A 27 8.23 -12.62 28.34
N LEU A 28 9.43 -12.41 28.90
CA LEU A 28 9.62 -11.96 30.29
C LEU A 28 9.71 -10.42 30.43
N TRP A 29 9.67 -9.69 29.32
CA TRP A 29 9.62 -8.23 29.28
C TRP A 29 8.45 -7.72 28.40
N PRO A 30 7.19 -8.03 28.76
CA PRO A 30 6.04 -7.71 27.92
C PRO A 30 5.92 -6.22 27.61
N LYS A 31 6.22 -5.35 28.57
CA LYS A 31 6.19 -3.89 28.38
C LYS A 31 7.06 -3.45 27.20
N HIS A 32 8.31 -3.93 27.14
CA HIS A 32 9.23 -3.59 26.06
C HIS A 32 8.71 -4.08 24.70
N MET A 33 8.19 -5.30 24.64
CA MET A 33 7.61 -5.87 23.41
C MET A 33 6.39 -5.08 22.92
N LEU A 34 5.43 -4.80 23.80
CA LEU A 34 4.20 -4.08 23.46
C LEU A 34 4.51 -2.64 23.02
N CYS A 35 5.44 -1.95 23.70
CA CYS A 35 5.96 -0.66 23.24
C CYS A 35 6.60 -0.76 21.85
N GLY A 36 7.34 -1.83 21.57
CA GLY A 36 7.91 -2.12 20.26
C GLY A 36 6.84 -2.28 19.17
N TYR A 37 5.75 -3.00 19.46
CA TYR A 37 4.62 -3.14 18.53
C TYR A 37 3.97 -1.79 18.22
N LEU A 38 3.69 -0.98 19.24
CA LEU A 38 3.13 0.35 19.07
C LEU A 38 4.05 1.24 18.23
N ARG A 39 5.37 1.23 18.51
CA ARG A 39 6.37 1.99 17.76
C ARG A 39 6.39 1.58 16.30
N ASN A 40 6.39 0.28 16.01
CA ASN A 40 6.36 -0.22 14.64
C ASN A 40 5.11 0.24 13.88
N ARG A 41 3.92 0.15 14.49
CA ARG A 41 2.67 0.59 13.86
C ARG A 41 2.63 2.10 13.63
N ARG A 42 3.10 2.91 14.59
CA ARG A 42 3.20 4.36 14.44
C ARG A 42 4.20 4.77 13.35
N SER A 43 5.35 4.09 13.30
CA SER A 43 6.34 4.31 12.24
C SER A 43 5.74 4.02 10.86
N ARG A 44 4.91 2.97 10.75
CA ARG A 44 4.21 2.65 9.49
C ARG A 44 3.22 3.73 9.10
N GLU A 45 2.44 4.27 10.05
CA GLU A 45 1.52 5.37 9.79
C GLU A 45 2.26 6.62 9.31
N ALA A 46 3.41 6.93 9.90
CA ALA A 46 4.24 8.05 9.46
C ALA A 46 4.73 7.87 8.01
N SER A 47 5.21 6.69 7.63
CA SER A 47 5.64 6.41 6.24
C SER A 47 4.49 6.50 5.23
N ILE A 48 3.29 6.06 5.63
CA ILE A 48 2.09 6.17 4.79
C ILE A 48 1.68 7.63 4.63
N LEU A 49 1.65 8.39 5.73
CA LEU A 49 1.32 9.81 5.71
C LEU A 49 2.30 10.58 4.82
N GLN A 50 3.61 10.33 4.97
CA GLN A 50 4.65 10.90 4.11
C GLN A 50 4.44 10.55 2.63
N SER A 51 4.03 9.31 2.33
CA SER A 51 3.74 8.92 0.94
C SER A 51 2.55 9.68 0.35
N ILE A 52 1.55 10.00 1.17
CA ILE A 52 0.38 10.80 0.80
C ILE A 52 0.79 12.27 0.60
N GLU A 53 1.54 12.85 1.54
CA GLU A 53 2.07 14.22 1.46
C GLU A 53 2.95 14.42 0.22
N ASN A 54 3.72 13.39 -0.16
CA ASN A 54 4.49 13.34 -1.41
C ASN A 54 3.60 13.12 -2.66
N GLY A 55 2.30 13.41 -2.58
CA GLY A 55 1.35 13.35 -3.70
C GLY A 55 0.78 11.96 -4.01
N GLY A 56 0.90 10.97 -3.12
CA GLY A 56 0.26 9.66 -3.30
C GLY A 56 -1.26 9.76 -3.14
N ARG A 57 -2.02 9.56 -4.22
CA ARG A 57 -3.50 9.67 -4.22
C ARG A 57 -4.20 8.33 -4.28
N THR A 58 -3.55 7.32 -4.84
CA THR A 58 -4.13 5.99 -5.02
C THR A 58 -3.48 4.96 -4.08
N LEU A 59 -4.18 3.86 -3.80
CA LEU A 59 -3.66 2.75 -3.01
C LEU A 59 -2.37 2.18 -3.61
N PHE A 60 -2.32 2.07 -4.95
CA PHE A 60 -1.14 1.56 -5.64
C PHE A 60 0.08 2.46 -5.44
N GLU A 61 -0.08 3.78 -5.58
CA GLU A 61 1.01 4.75 -5.37
C GLU A 61 1.50 4.78 -3.92
N ILE A 62 0.59 4.69 -2.96
CA ILE A 62 0.97 4.69 -1.54
C ILE A 62 1.69 3.39 -1.19
N VAL A 63 1.22 2.24 -1.67
CA VAL A 63 1.90 0.95 -1.47
C VAL A 63 3.27 0.96 -2.14
N SER A 64 3.37 1.43 -3.38
CA SER A 64 4.64 1.42 -4.12
C SER A 64 5.70 2.32 -3.50
N LYS A 65 5.31 3.46 -2.89
CA LYS A 65 6.20 4.34 -2.13
C LYS A 65 6.54 3.79 -0.74
N THR A 66 5.55 3.28 -0.01
CA THR A 66 5.73 2.83 1.39
C THR A 66 6.47 1.48 1.47
N TYR A 67 6.28 0.61 0.49
CA TYR A 67 6.84 -0.75 0.43
C TYR A 67 7.77 -0.92 -0.78
N SER A 68 8.50 0.14 -1.14
CA SER A 68 9.38 0.14 -2.32
C SER A 68 10.52 -0.90 -2.21
N ASP A 69 10.93 -1.20 -0.99
CA ASP A 69 11.98 -2.17 -0.62
C ASP A 69 11.45 -3.62 -0.49
N VAL A 70 10.13 -3.82 -0.54
CA VAL A 70 9.50 -5.13 -0.40
C VAL A 70 9.16 -5.72 -1.76
N ASP A 71 9.40 -7.04 -1.93
CA ASP A 71 9.03 -7.77 -3.15
C ASP A 71 7.56 -7.50 -3.53
N ARG A 72 7.35 -7.15 -4.80
CA ARG A 72 6.03 -6.86 -5.39
C ARG A 72 5.03 -7.99 -5.19
N LYS A 73 5.46 -9.25 -5.03
CA LYS A 73 4.56 -10.38 -4.67
C LYS A 73 3.80 -10.13 -3.36
N LEU A 74 4.42 -9.43 -2.42
CA LEU A 74 3.86 -9.12 -1.11
C LEU A 74 3.09 -7.80 -1.08
N TRP A 75 2.90 -7.14 -2.23
CA TRP A 75 2.17 -5.87 -2.27
C TRP A 75 0.66 -6.05 -2.07
N ILE A 76 0.11 -7.24 -2.37
CA ILE A 76 -1.29 -7.55 -2.05
C ILE A 76 -1.53 -7.49 -0.53
N PRO A 77 -0.80 -8.24 0.33
CA PRO A 77 -0.94 -8.11 1.77
C PRO A 77 -0.56 -6.71 2.29
N ALA A 78 0.44 -6.07 1.70
CA ALA A 78 0.79 -4.68 2.03
C ALA A 78 -0.37 -3.72 1.79
N SER A 79 -1.15 -3.90 0.72
CA SER A 79 -2.29 -3.05 0.39
C SER A 79 -3.37 -3.07 1.47
N PHE A 80 -3.65 -4.24 2.07
CA PHE A 80 -4.57 -4.33 3.20
C PHE A 80 -4.03 -3.61 4.43
N ASN A 81 -2.72 -3.72 4.68
CA ASN A 81 -2.09 -3.00 5.78
C ASN A 81 -2.20 -1.48 5.61
N VAL A 82 -1.92 -0.96 4.40
CA VAL A 82 -2.10 0.47 4.08
C VAL A 82 -3.53 0.92 4.33
N ARG A 83 -4.53 0.18 3.85
CA ARG A 83 -5.95 0.50 4.05
C ARG A 83 -6.30 0.64 5.53
N LEU A 84 -5.90 -0.33 6.36
CA LEU A 84 -6.16 -0.31 7.81
C LEU A 84 -5.54 0.88 8.54
N HIS A 85 -4.40 1.36 8.06
CA HIS A 85 -3.70 2.54 8.59
C HIS A 85 -4.32 3.85 8.08
N VAL A 86 -4.66 3.94 6.79
CA VAL A 86 -5.35 5.11 6.23
C VAL A 86 -6.71 5.33 6.90
N ASP A 87 -7.48 4.25 7.12
CA ASP A 87 -8.77 4.33 7.83
C ASP A 87 -8.60 4.85 9.27
N HIS A 88 -7.48 4.49 9.93
CA HIS A 88 -7.18 4.97 11.28
C HIS A 88 -6.68 6.42 11.31
N LEU A 89 -5.87 6.83 10.32
CA LEU A 89 -5.49 8.24 10.16
C LEU A 89 -6.71 9.11 9.87
N ASN A 90 -7.66 8.59 9.07
CA ASN A 90 -8.93 9.27 8.80
C ASN A 90 -9.76 9.44 10.07
N SER A 91 -9.90 8.39 10.90
CA SER A 91 -10.67 8.49 12.15
C SER A 91 -10.05 9.44 13.17
N GLN A 92 -8.77 9.75 13.05
CA GLN A 92 -8.06 10.75 13.85
C GLN A 92 -8.04 12.15 13.20
N ASN A 93 -8.67 12.35 12.04
CA ASN A 93 -8.61 13.58 11.24
C ASN A 93 -7.16 14.03 10.93
N LYS A 94 -6.25 13.07 10.69
CA LYS A 94 -4.83 13.33 10.40
C LYS A 94 -4.46 13.28 8.92
N LEU A 95 -5.42 12.98 8.05
CA LEU A 95 -5.17 13.00 6.62
C LEU A 95 -5.08 14.45 6.11
N PRO A 96 -4.23 14.74 5.12
CA PRO A 96 -4.17 16.05 4.49
C PRO A 96 -5.53 16.46 3.91
N LYS A 97 -5.84 17.77 3.93
CA LYS A 97 -7.16 18.28 3.50
C LYS A 97 -7.44 18.07 2.00
N ASP A 98 -6.40 18.02 1.20
CA ASP A 98 -6.42 17.79 -0.25
C ASP A 98 -6.51 16.31 -0.61
N PHE A 99 -6.37 15.40 0.37
CA PHE A 99 -6.47 13.98 0.14
C PHE A 99 -7.93 13.52 0.05
N SER A 100 -8.37 13.17 -1.16
CA SER A 100 -9.69 12.58 -1.37
C SER A 100 -9.72 11.11 -0.98
N LEU A 101 -10.37 10.82 0.16
CA LEU A 101 -10.59 9.46 0.63
C LEU A 101 -11.47 8.65 -0.34
N GLU A 102 -12.38 9.30 -1.06
CA GLU A 102 -13.23 8.66 -2.06
C GLU A 102 -12.38 8.14 -3.23
N ASN A 103 -11.48 8.96 -3.78
CA ASN A 103 -10.57 8.55 -4.84
C ASN A 103 -9.65 7.40 -4.40
N PHE A 104 -9.14 7.47 -3.17
CA PHE A 104 -8.35 6.39 -2.59
C PHE A 104 -9.16 5.08 -2.51
N LYS A 105 -10.38 5.13 -1.99
CA LYS A 105 -11.28 3.96 -1.90
C LYS A 105 -11.65 3.42 -3.28
N ALA A 106 -11.92 4.27 -4.26
CA ALA A 106 -12.20 3.87 -5.64
C ALA A 106 -10.98 3.19 -6.31
N SER A 107 -9.76 3.56 -5.92
CA SER A 107 -8.53 2.92 -6.42
C SER A 107 -8.25 1.53 -5.82
N CYS A 108 -9.02 1.11 -4.81
CA CYS A 108 -8.89 -0.20 -4.19
C CYS A 108 -9.50 -1.32 -5.06
N GLY A 109 -9.26 -2.58 -4.70
CA GLY A 109 -9.87 -3.72 -5.40
C GLY A 109 -9.34 -3.91 -6.82
N ALA A 110 -10.22 -3.97 -7.80
CA ALA A 110 -9.87 -4.29 -9.19
C ALA A 110 -8.83 -3.33 -9.79
N HIS A 111 -8.94 -2.03 -9.54
CA HIS A 111 -7.98 -1.05 -10.05
C HIS A 111 -6.58 -1.28 -9.48
N PHE A 112 -6.47 -1.55 -8.18
CA PHE A 112 -5.21 -1.92 -7.54
C PHE A 112 -4.64 -3.22 -8.13
N ILE A 113 -5.46 -4.27 -8.25
CA ILE A 113 -5.02 -5.57 -8.77
C ILE A 113 -4.51 -5.44 -10.21
N PHE A 114 -5.20 -4.68 -11.05
CA PHE A 114 -4.76 -4.42 -12.42
C PHE A 114 -3.40 -3.71 -12.45
N ARG A 115 -3.25 -2.59 -11.73
CA ARG A 115 -2.00 -1.83 -11.66
C ARG A 115 -0.85 -2.66 -11.09
N TRP A 116 -1.14 -3.44 -10.05
CA TRP A 116 -0.20 -4.38 -9.44
C TRP A 116 0.23 -5.48 -10.40
N ALA A 117 -0.69 -6.11 -11.13
CA ALA A 117 -0.37 -7.17 -12.09
C ALA A 117 0.54 -6.65 -13.20
N VAL A 118 0.23 -5.46 -13.75
CA VAL A 118 1.07 -4.78 -14.73
C VAL A 118 2.47 -4.52 -14.15
N ALA A 119 2.56 -3.92 -12.97
CA ALA A 119 3.84 -3.64 -12.33
C ALA A 119 4.63 -4.92 -12.01
N TYR A 120 3.96 -5.99 -11.60
CA TYR A 120 4.59 -7.26 -11.29
C TYR A 120 5.18 -7.94 -12.53
N VAL A 121 4.43 -7.96 -13.65
CA VAL A 121 4.93 -8.45 -14.94
C VAL A 121 6.12 -7.59 -15.41
N GLN A 122 6.00 -6.27 -15.34
CA GLN A 122 7.06 -5.34 -15.73
C GLN A 122 8.37 -5.54 -14.95
N SER A 123 8.32 -5.84 -13.65
CA SER A 123 9.55 -6.14 -12.88
C SER A 123 10.26 -7.42 -13.32
N ARG A 124 9.55 -8.33 -13.98
CA ARG A 124 10.06 -9.65 -14.33
C ARG A 124 10.50 -9.74 -15.79
N SER A 125 9.96 -8.88 -16.65
CA SER A 125 10.36 -8.76 -18.04
C SER A 125 11.67 -7.98 -18.17
N SER A 126 12.57 -8.43 -19.03
CA SER A 126 13.75 -7.65 -19.40
C SER A 126 13.32 -6.31 -20.03
N PRO A 127 14.05 -5.21 -19.78
CA PRO A 127 13.72 -3.89 -20.33
C PRO A 127 13.63 -3.88 -21.86
N ALA A 128 14.40 -4.73 -22.55
CA ALA A 128 14.32 -4.91 -24.00
C ALA A 128 12.96 -5.45 -24.47
N ILE A 129 12.36 -6.40 -23.75
CA ILE A 129 11.06 -7.00 -24.11
C ILE A 129 9.94 -5.98 -23.92
N LEU A 130 10.01 -5.19 -22.85
CA LEU A 130 9.06 -4.11 -22.58
C LEU A 130 9.12 -3.02 -23.65
N ALA A 131 10.31 -2.64 -24.09
CA ALA A 131 10.49 -1.65 -25.16
C ALA A 131 9.87 -2.14 -26.48
N VAL A 132 10.07 -3.41 -26.87
CA VAL A 132 9.49 -3.98 -28.10
C VAL A 132 7.97 -4.02 -28.03
N ALA A 133 7.39 -4.45 -26.90
CA ALA A 133 5.93 -4.50 -26.73
C ALA A 133 5.28 -3.09 -26.79
N ALA A 134 5.92 -2.08 -26.20
CA ALA A 134 5.45 -0.70 -26.25
C ALA A 134 5.48 -0.13 -27.68
N SER A 135 6.58 -0.38 -28.42
CA SER A 135 6.72 0.03 -29.83
C SER A 135 5.67 -0.60 -30.73
N ALA A 136 5.39 -1.90 -30.55
CA ALA A 136 4.38 -2.62 -31.33
C ALA A 136 2.96 -2.08 -31.09
N LEU A 137 2.61 -1.79 -29.83
CA LEU A 137 1.31 -1.19 -29.49
C LEU A 137 1.17 0.22 -30.08
N ALA A 138 2.22 1.05 -30.00
CA ALA A 138 2.21 2.39 -30.57
C ALA A 138 2.10 2.35 -32.11
N GLY A 139 2.82 1.45 -32.77
CA GLY A 139 2.72 1.23 -34.21
C GLY A 139 1.33 0.74 -34.65
N GLY A 140 0.75 -0.21 -33.91
CA GLY A 140 -0.60 -0.72 -34.17
C GLY A 140 -1.68 0.36 -34.00
N LEU A 141 -1.57 1.20 -32.96
CA LEU A 141 -2.49 2.34 -32.76
C LEU A 141 -2.36 3.38 -33.87
N ALA A 142 -1.14 3.69 -34.31
CA ALA A 142 -0.90 4.62 -35.41
C ALA A 142 -1.52 4.12 -36.73
N ILE A 143 -1.37 2.83 -37.04
CA ILE A 143 -1.99 2.20 -38.22
C ILE A 143 -3.51 2.23 -38.11
N ALA A 144 -4.09 1.89 -36.96
CA ALA A 144 -5.53 1.93 -36.74
C ALA A 144 -6.11 3.36 -36.87
N CYS A 145 -5.41 4.37 -36.33
CA CYS A 145 -5.78 5.78 -36.49
C CYS A 145 -5.68 6.23 -37.95
N ALA A 146 -4.65 5.80 -38.70
CA ALA A 146 -4.50 6.11 -40.11
C ALA A 146 -5.62 5.49 -40.96
N LEU A 147 -5.99 4.24 -40.71
CA LEU A 147 -7.09 3.55 -41.38
C LEU A 147 -8.45 4.19 -41.07
N ARG A 148 -8.70 4.58 -39.81
CA ARG A 148 -9.93 5.29 -39.42
C ARG A 148 -10.06 6.67 -40.07
N ARG A 149 -8.94 7.39 -40.26
CA ARG A 149 -8.92 8.69 -40.95
C ARG A 149 -9.21 8.56 -42.46
N ASN A 150 -8.91 7.41 -43.07
CA ASN A 150 -9.14 7.17 -44.49
C ASN A 150 -10.60 6.74 -44.79
N ASN A 151 -11.26 6.06 -43.85
CA ASN A 151 -12.67 5.63 -43.98
C ASN A 151 -13.71 6.71 -43.64
N GLY A 152 -13.28 7.93 -43.27
CA GLY A 152 -14.15 9.06 -42.93
C GLY A 152 -14.22 10.16 -44.01
N LYS A 153 -13.79 9.85 -45.24
CA LYS A 153 -13.92 10.70 -46.43
C LYS A 153 -14.91 10.09 -47.41
#